data_AF-A0A8T0ADD3-F1
#
_entry.id   AF-A0A8T0ADD3-F1
#
_cell.length_a   1.000
_cell.length_b   1.000
_cell.length_c   1.000
_cell.angle_alpha   90.00
_cell.angle_beta   90.00
_cell.angle_gamma   90.00
#
_symmetry.space_group_name_H-M   'P 1'
#
loop_
_entity.id
_entity.type
_entity.pdbx_description
1 polymer ?
#
loop_
_entity_poly.entity_id
_entity_poly.type
_entity_poly.pdbx_seq_one_letter_code
_entity_poly.pdbx_strand_id
1 'polypeptide(L)'
;MDDNVSMLNSVLLCGLDTLAPLKSRSVSFARSALWYNDDLRTMKALCRKMERRWRISGLTVHHQAWKVSLLEYKAEMVSARSVYFSQIIVNNQKNPKQLFHIINKLLKNHSLSNVPASTHLCNMFLEFFSTKV
;
A
#
# COMPACT_ATOMS: atom_id res chain seq x y z
N MET A 1 17.04 38.50 35.39
CA MET A 1 16.26 37.23 35.25
C MET A 1 16.14 36.87 33.77
N ASP A 2 15.78 37.81 32.90
CA ASP A 2 15.64 37.58 31.47
C ASP A 2 16.96 37.20 30.76
N ASP A 3 18.10 37.74 31.21
CA ASP A 3 19.41 37.43 30.61
C ASP A 3 19.83 35.96 30.79
N ASN A 4 19.52 35.36 31.95
CA ASN A 4 19.83 33.95 32.20
C ASN A 4 18.95 33.01 31.38
N VAL A 5 17.68 33.39 31.17
CA VAL A 5 16.74 32.62 30.33
C VAL A 5 17.19 32.69 28.86
N SER A 6 17.62 33.87 28.40
CA SER A 6 18.16 34.08 27.06
C SER A 6 19.42 33.25 26.81
N MET A 7 20.36 33.26 27.75
CA MET A 7 21.61 32.49 27.66
C MET A 7 21.37 30.97 27.70
N LEU A 8 20.41 30.50 28.48
CA LEU A 8 20.07 29.08 28.51
C LEU A 8 19.45 28.62 27.19
N ASN A 9 18.53 29.41 26.63
CA ASN A 9 17.91 29.12 25.34
C ASN A 9 18.93 29.10 24.20
N SER A 10 19.90 30.02 24.20
CA SER A 10 20.92 30.07 23.14
C SER A 10 21.85 28.86 23.19
N VAL A 11 22.25 28.41 24.38
CA VAL A 11 23.09 27.20 24.55
C VAL A 11 22.35 25.95 24.09
N LEU A 12 21.07 25.81 24.43
CA LEU A 12 20.25 24.66 24.00
C LEU A 12 20.05 24.64 22.49
N LEU A 13 19.78 25.80 21.87
CA LEU A 13 19.66 25.90 20.41
C LEU A 13 20.98 25.56 19.71
N CYS A 14 22.09 26.07 20.22
CA CYS A 14 23.43 25.77 19.69
C CYS A 14 23.74 24.26 19.77
N GLY A 15 23.40 23.62 20.90
CA GLY A 15 23.54 22.17 21.09
C GLY A 15 22.65 21.36 20.15
N LEU A 16 21.41 21.82 19.91
CA LEU A 16 20.50 21.18 18.96
C LEU A 16 21.02 21.30 17.52
N ASP A 17 21.51 22.47 17.11
CA ASP A 17 22.03 22.67 15.75
C ASP A 17 23.32 21.87 15.49
N THR A 18 24.16 21.68 16.51
CA THR A 18 25.38 20.87 16.39
C THR A 18 25.10 19.37 16.39
N LEU A 19 24.23 18.89 17.27
CA LEU A 19 23.94 17.44 17.41
C LEU A 19 22.88 16.94 16.43
N ALA A 20 21.91 17.79 16.08
CA ALA A 20 20.74 17.44 15.28
C ALA A 20 20.35 18.60 14.33
N PRO A 21 21.22 18.97 13.38
CA PRO A 21 20.93 20.05 12.45
C PRO A 21 19.64 19.79 11.70
N LEU A 22 18.81 20.83 11.58
CA LEU A 22 17.53 20.75 10.89
C LEU A 22 17.77 20.49 9.39
N LYS A 23 17.51 19.25 8.95
CA LYS A 23 17.64 18.84 7.55
C LYS A 23 16.26 18.64 6.96
N SER A 24 15.89 19.47 5.99
CA SER A 24 14.71 19.21 5.15
C SER A 24 15.02 18.06 4.20
N ARG A 25 14.08 17.12 4.09
CA ARG A 25 14.14 16.03 3.11
C ARG A 25 12.88 16.10 2.26
N SER A 26 13.02 15.94 0.94
CA SER A 26 11.87 15.74 0.09
C SER A 26 11.28 14.36 0.36
N VAL A 27 10.06 14.33 0.87
CA VAL A 27 9.34 13.07 1.06
C VAL A 27 8.43 12.89 -0.14
N SER A 28 8.74 11.89 -0.95
CA SER A 28 7.83 11.42 -1.99
C SER A 28 6.77 10.57 -1.32
N PHE A 29 5.54 11.09 -1.23
CA PHE A 29 4.40 10.20 -1.05
C PHE A 29 4.17 9.55 -2.42
N ALA A 30 4.58 8.28 -2.57
CA ALA A 30 4.06 7.46 -3.65
C ALA A 30 2.53 7.59 -3.56
N ARG A 31 1.88 8.01 -4.66
CA ARG A 31 0.42 8.11 -4.68
C ARG A 31 -0.11 6.76 -4.23
N SER A 32 -0.63 6.71 -3.00
CA SER A 32 -1.47 5.61 -2.57
C SER A 32 -2.48 5.44 -3.68
N ALA A 33 -2.72 4.19 -4.09
CA ALA A 33 -3.59 3.92 -5.22
C ALA A 33 -4.85 4.80 -5.10
N LEU A 34 -5.24 5.48 -6.18
CA LEU A 34 -6.18 6.62 -6.10
C LEU A 34 -7.55 6.25 -5.47
N TRP A 35 -7.89 4.96 -5.44
CA TRP A 35 -9.06 4.40 -4.75
C TRP A 35 -8.89 4.22 -3.24
N TYR A 36 -7.69 4.45 -2.70
CA TYR A 36 -7.35 4.24 -1.29
C TYR A 36 -7.58 5.54 -0.52
N ASN A 37 -8.78 5.65 0.05
CA ASN A 37 -9.30 6.80 0.78
C ASN A 37 -8.80 6.87 2.25
N ASP A 38 -9.12 7.96 2.93
CA ASP A 38 -8.81 8.15 4.35
C ASP A 38 -9.60 7.21 5.26
N ASP A 39 -10.82 6.83 4.87
CA ASP A 39 -11.63 5.87 5.63
C ASP A 39 -10.97 4.49 5.71
N LEU A 40 -10.39 4.01 4.61
CA LEU A 40 -9.59 2.78 4.61
C LEU A 40 -8.34 2.92 5.47
N ARG A 41 -7.74 4.12 5.57
CA ARG A 41 -6.63 4.37 6.50
C ARG A 41 -7.09 4.27 7.95
N THR A 42 -8.23 4.86 8.31
CA THR A 42 -8.77 4.81 9.68
C THR A 42 -9.15 3.38 10.05
N MET A 43 -9.86 2.66 9.17
CA MET A 43 -10.22 1.25 9.38
C MET A 43 -8.98 0.36 9.55
N LYS A 44 -7.95 0.55 8.72
CA LYS A 44 -6.68 -0.18 8.86
C LYS A 44 -6.00 0.10 10.20
N ALA A 45 -5.99 1.35 10.64
CA ALA A 45 -5.44 1.73 11.95
C ALA A 45 -6.20 1.07 13.10
N LEU A 46 -7.54 1.01 13.02
CA LEU A 46 -8.39 0.30 13.97
C LEU A 46 -8.09 -1.20 14.00
N CYS A 47 -7.97 -1.85 12.83
CA CYS A 47 -7.58 -3.25 12.73
C CYS A 47 -6.24 -3.51 13.44
N ARG A 48 -5.23 -2.66 13.21
CA ARG A 48 -3.91 -2.75 13.86
C ARG A 48 -3.99 -2.51 15.37
N LYS A 49 -4.91 -1.67 15.85
CA LYS A 49 -5.15 -1.47 17.28
C LYS A 49 -5.72 -2.74 17.92
N MET A 50 -6.70 -3.37 17.29
CA MET A 50 -7.29 -4.63 17.76
C MET A 50 -6.27 -5.78 17.73
N GLU A 51 -5.48 -5.88 16.67
CA GLU A 51 -4.40 -6.86 16.55
C GLU A 51 -3.40 -6.74 17.70
N ARG A 52 -2.93 -5.52 17.99
CA ARG A 52 -2.01 -5.27 19.11
C ARG A 52 -2.64 -5.63 20.45
N ARG A 53 -3.90 -5.27 20.67
CA ARG A 53 -4.63 -5.63 21.90
C ARG A 53 -4.71 -7.16 22.05
N TRP A 54 -5.02 -7.89 20.99
CA TRP A 54 -5.03 -9.34 21.01
C TRP A 54 -3.65 -9.92 21.33
N ARG A 55 -2.58 -9.45 20.69
CA ARG A 55 -1.22 -9.96 20.96
C ARG A 55 -0.78 -9.77 22.42
N ILE A 56 -1.20 -8.68 23.06
CA ILE A 56 -0.86 -8.40 24.46
C ILE A 56 -1.71 -9.25 25.41
N SER A 57 -3.01 -9.34 25.16
CA SER A 57 -3.97 -9.98 26.07
C SER A 57 -4.05 -11.50 25.93
N GLY A 58 -3.80 -12.05 24.74
CA GLY A 58 -3.97 -13.48 24.44
C GLY A 58 -5.42 -13.99 24.45
N LEU A 59 -6.42 -13.14 24.74
CA LEU A 59 -7.81 -13.58 24.91
C LEU A 59 -8.51 -13.87 23.58
N THR A 60 -9.32 -14.93 23.57
CA THR A 60 -10.13 -15.36 22.41
C THR A 60 -11.09 -14.26 21.93
N VAL A 61 -11.69 -13.50 22.85
CA VAL A 61 -12.62 -12.41 22.51
C VAL A 61 -11.92 -11.32 21.70
N HIS A 62 -10.68 -10.98 22.07
CA HIS A 62 -9.89 -9.99 21.32
C HIS A 62 -9.46 -10.51 19.96
N HIS A 63 -9.15 -11.80 19.85
CA HIS A 63 -8.87 -12.45 18.57
C HIS A 63 -10.09 -12.40 17.63
N GLN A 64 -11.29 -12.70 18.15
CA GLN A 64 -12.54 -12.62 17.40
C GLN A 64 -12.82 -11.19 16.94
N ALA A 65 -12.71 -10.21 17.84
CA ALA A 65 -12.89 -8.80 17.50
C ALA A 65 -11.91 -8.32 16.41
N TRP A 66 -10.64 -8.73 16.49
CA TRP A 66 -9.67 -8.44 15.42
C TRP A 66 -10.08 -9.08 14.09
N LYS A 67 -10.48 -10.36 14.08
CA LYS A 67 -10.95 -11.04 12.86
C LYS A 67 -12.15 -10.34 12.22
N VAL A 68 -13.13 -9.92 13.02
CA VAL A 68 -14.29 -9.16 12.53
C VAL A 68 -13.84 -7.85 11.88
N SER A 69 -13.02 -7.05 12.57
CA SER A 69 -12.52 -5.79 12.01
C SER A 69 -11.72 -5.98 10.71
N LEU A 70 -10.96 -7.09 10.61
CA LEU A 70 -10.19 -7.42 9.42
C LEU A 70 -11.10 -7.80 8.23
N LEU A 71 -12.21 -8.48 8.47
CA LEU A 71 -13.19 -8.81 7.44
C LEU A 71 -13.90 -7.56 6.93
N GLU A 72 -14.34 -6.68 7.83
CA GLU A 72 -14.96 -5.40 7.48
C GLU A 72 -14.01 -4.54 6.64
N TYR A 73 -12.75 -4.41 7.06
CA TYR A 73 -11.74 -3.68 6.30
C TYR A 73 -11.51 -4.26 4.90
N LYS A 74 -11.46 -5.59 4.77
CA LYS A 74 -11.30 -6.25 3.46
C LYS A 74 -12.51 -6.00 2.56
N ALA A 75 -13.72 -6.08 3.10
CA ALA A 75 -14.95 -5.80 2.36
C ALA A 75 -14.98 -4.36 1.84
N GLU A 76 -14.66 -3.39 2.72
CA GLU A 76 -14.62 -1.99 2.34
C GLU A 76 -13.53 -1.69 1.30
N MET A 77 -12.38 -2.36 1.42
CA MET A 77 -11.29 -2.21 0.44
C MET A 77 -11.72 -2.66 -0.97
N VAL A 78 -12.44 -3.78 -1.07
CA VAL A 78 -12.99 -4.26 -2.34
C VAL A 78 -14.07 -3.33 -2.86
N SER A 79 -14.96 -2.86 -1.98
CA SER A 79 -16.02 -1.89 -2.29
C SER A 79 -15.45 -0.59 -2.87
N ALA A 80 -14.55 0.07 -2.13
CA ALA A 80 -13.93 1.33 -2.56
C ALA A 80 -13.19 1.20 -3.90
N ARG A 81 -12.47 0.08 -4.09
CA ARG A 81 -11.82 -0.21 -5.38
C ARG A 81 -12.84 -0.37 -6.51
N SER A 82 -13.92 -1.09 -6.28
CA SER A 82 -14.99 -1.29 -7.26
C SER A 82 -15.68 0.03 -7.64
N VAL A 83 -16.04 0.83 -6.64
CA VAL A 83 -16.67 2.16 -6.83
C VAL A 83 -15.78 3.05 -7.67
N TYR A 84 -14.49 3.13 -7.36
CA TYR A 84 -13.54 3.97 -8.08
C TYR A 84 -13.42 3.58 -9.57
N PHE A 85 -13.23 2.29 -9.86
CA PHE A 85 -13.10 1.86 -11.27
C PHE A 85 -14.43 1.95 -12.02
N SER A 86 -15.56 1.72 -11.35
CA SER A 86 -16.90 1.94 -11.92
C SER A 86 -17.09 3.40 -12.33
N GLN A 87 -16.76 4.34 -11.45
CA GLN A 87 -16.82 5.78 -11.74
C GLN A 87 -15.91 6.16 -12.92
N ILE A 88 -14.69 5.63 -12.96
CA ILE A 88 -13.77 5.88 -14.07
C ILE A 88 -14.33 5.36 -15.40
N ILE A 89 -14.92 4.17 -15.41
CA ILE A 89 -15.52 3.59 -16.62
C ILE A 89 -16.67 4.47 -17.11
N VAL A 90 -17.57 4.87 -16.22
CA VAL A 90 -18.71 5.75 -16.54
C VAL A 90 -18.23 7.11 -17.06
N ASN A 91 -17.25 7.72 -16.41
CA ASN A 91 -16.71 9.03 -16.81
C ASN A 91 -16.03 9.00 -18.19
N ASN A 92 -15.46 7.86 -18.59
CA ASN A 92 -14.75 7.70 -19.86
C ASN A 92 -15.56 6.92 -20.91
N GLN A 93 -16.87 6.76 -20.73
CA GLN A 93 -17.71 5.94 -21.62
C GLN A 93 -17.68 6.42 -23.09
N LYS A 94 -17.49 7.72 -23.32
CA LYS A 94 -17.39 8.32 -24.66
C LYS A 94 -15.99 8.25 -25.27
N ASN A 95 -14.99 7.75 -24.54
CA ASN A 95 -13.60 7.64 -25.01
C ASN A 95 -13.11 6.19 -24.94
N PRO A 96 -13.33 5.39 -26.01
CA PRO A 96 -12.96 3.98 -26.01
C PRO A 96 -11.46 3.77 -25.82
N LYS A 97 -10.60 4.66 -26.35
CA LYS A 97 -9.14 4.55 -26.18
C LYS A 97 -8.73 4.58 -24.71
N GLN A 98 -9.28 5.52 -23.94
CA GLN A 98 -9.02 5.62 -22.50
C GLN A 98 -9.62 4.44 -21.75
N LEU A 99 -10.84 4.01 -22.09
CA LEU A 99 -11.49 2.85 -21.47
C LEU A 99 -10.66 1.57 -21.65
N PHE A 100 -10.26 1.25 -22.88
CA PHE A 100 -9.42 0.08 -23.16
C PHE A 100 -8.05 0.20 -22.48
N HIS A 101 -7.46 1.40 -22.39
CA HIS A 101 -6.23 1.60 -21.64
C HIS A 101 -6.39 1.25 -20.14
N ILE A 102 -7.47 1.70 -19.52
CA ILE A 102 -7.79 1.42 -18.10
C ILE A 102 -8.04 -0.07 -17.89
N ILE A 103 -8.86 -0.70 -18.75
CA ILE A 103 -9.14 -2.15 -18.71
C ILE A 103 -7.85 -2.95 -18.88
N ASN A 104 -7.02 -2.60 -19.86
CA ASN A 104 -5.72 -3.25 -20.05
C ASN A 104 -4.80 -3.09 -18.85
N LYS A 105 -4.82 -1.93 -18.16
CA LYS A 105 -4.06 -1.73 -16.92
C LYS A 105 -4.59 -2.58 -15.76
N LEU A 106 -5.90 -2.82 -15.70
CA LEU A 106 -6.53 -3.70 -14.72
C LEU A 106 -6.26 -5.18 -14.98
N LEU A 107 -6.28 -5.58 -16.25
CA LEU A 107 -6.13 -6.97 -16.69
C LEU A 107 -4.68 -7.42 -16.89
N LYS A 108 -3.74 -6.48 -17.10
CA LYS A 108 -2.30 -6.77 -17.10
C LYS A 108 -1.84 -7.11 -15.68
N ASN A 109 -2.24 -8.28 -15.21
CA ASN A 109 -1.44 -9.08 -14.30
C ASN A 109 -0.13 -9.35 -15.02
N HIS A 110 0.98 -8.95 -14.40
CA HIS A 110 2.38 -9.20 -14.76
C HIS A 110 2.59 -9.61 -16.21
N SER A 111 3.19 -8.68 -16.98
CA SER A 111 3.99 -8.97 -18.16
C SER A 111 4.13 -10.47 -18.37
N LEU A 112 3.47 -11.03 -19.40
CA LEU A 112 3.98 -12.24 -20.03
C LEU A 112 5.48 -12.02 -20.03
N SER A 113 6.17 -12.80 -19.20
CA SER A 113 7.61 -12.64 -19.08
C SER A 113 8.05 -12.78 -20.52
N ASN A 114 8.55 -11.70 -21.11
CA ASN A 114 9.14 -11.75 -22.43
C ASN A 114 10.46 -12.51 -22.23
N VAL A 115 10.38 -13.77 -21.79
CA VAL A 115 11.44 -14.72 -21.92
C VAL A 115 11.48 -14.95 -23.41
N PRO A 116 12.51 -14.46 -24.12
CA PRO A 116 12.65 -14.81 -25.52
C PRO A 116 12.66 -16.34 -25.58
N ALA A 117 11.84 -16.91 -26.46
CA ALA A 117 11.84 -18.35 -26.67
C ALA A 117 13.27 -18.77 -27.05
N SER A 118 13.95 -19.47 -26.14
CA SER A 118 15.28 -20.02 -26.38
C SER A 118 15.13 -21.49 -26.72
N THR A 119 16.03 -22.00 -27.55
CA THR A 119 16.08 -23.42 -27.92
C THR A 119 16.10 -24.32 -26.67
N HIS A 120 16.79 -23.88 -25.62
CA HIS A 120 16.84 -24.61 -24.34
C HIS A 120 15.46 -24.71 -23.67
N LEU A 121 14.68 -23.63 -23.67
CA LEU A 121 13.35 -23.60 -23.05
C LEU A 121 12.35 -24.46 -23.85
N CYS A 122 12.44 -24.43 -25.19
CA CYS A 122 11.65 -25.31 -26.05
C CYS A 122 12.00 -26.79 -25.84
N ASN A 123 13.29 -27.13 -25.68
CA ASN A 123 13.73 -28.50 -25.43
C ASN A 123 13.26 -28.99 -24.05
N MET A 124 13.35 -28.15 -23.01
CA MET A 124 12.82 -28.45 -21.67
C MET A 124 11.31 -28.72 -21.70
N PHE A 125 10.55 -27.93 -22.49
CA PHE A 125 9.12 -28.14 -22.66
C PHE A 125 8.83 -29.47 -23.36
N LEU A 126 9.54 -29.78 -24.44
CA LEU A 126 9.43 -31.05 -25.16
C LEU A 126 9.74 -32.25 -24.25
N GLU A 127 10.82 -32.15 -23.47
CA GLU A 127 11.26 -33.20 -22.56
C GLU A 127 10.20 -33.51 -21.48
N PHE A 128 9.58 -32.47 -20.92
CA PHE A 128 8.48 -32.62 -19.96
C PHE A 128 7.31 -33.45 -20.50
N PHE A 129 6.92 -33.23 -21.77
CA PHE A 129 5.83 -34.01 -22.38
C PHE A 129 6.27 -35.41 -22.81
N SER A 130 7.52 -35.56 -23.25
CA SER A 130 8.06 -36.88 -23.63
C SER A 130 8.29 -37.83 -22.46
N THR A 131 8.43 -37.30 -21.23
CA THR A 131 8.67 -38.09 -20.02
C THR A 131 7.39 -38.39 -19.24
N LYS A 132 6.31 -37.65 -19.48
CA LYS A 132 5.03 -37.80 -18.76
C LYS A 132 3.93 -38.53 -19.53
N VAL A 133 4.09 -38.75 -20.83
CA VAL A 133 3.22 -39.62 -21.65
C VAL A 133 3.93 -40.94 -21.88
#